data_AF-A0A131YZT4-F1
#
_entry.id   AF-A0A131YZT4-F1
#
_cell.length_a   1.000
_cell.length_b   1.000
_cell.length_c   1.000
_cell.angle_alpha   90.00
_cell.angle_beta   90.00
_cell.angle_gamma   90.00
#
_symmetry.space_group_name_H-M   'P 1'
#
loop_
_entity.id
_entity.type
_entity.pdbx_description
1 polymer ?
#
loop_
_entity_poly.entity_id
_entity_poly.type
_entity_poly.pdbx_seq_one_letter_code
_entity_poly.pdbx_strand_id
1 'polypeptide(L)'
;MEDINMNEPENISESMQHLKELICGDESLDCPKDDRFLLKFLRARKYKADAAFKTVQKYFKARQSYPAVFSDFSPSGMLYDTIMRENKLLAVSSKRDALGRAVLLVKTGLLPFESEGSLRREQPTVI
;
A
#
# COMPACT_ATOMS: atom_id res chain seq x y z
N MET A 1 -12.81 32.47 5.00
CA MET A 1 -11.80 31.40 4.92
C MET A 1 -11.53 31.23 3.45
N GLU A 2 -10.36 31.67 2.99
CA GLU A 2 -10.01 31.67 1.57
C GLU A 2 -9.82 30.23 1.08
N ASP A 3 -10.50 29.88 -0.01
CA ASP A 3 -10.35 28.60 -0.69
C ASP A 3 -8.98 28.56 -1.37
N ILE A 4 -7.96 28.13 -0.62
CA ILE A 4 -6.59 27.96 -1.10
C ILE A 4 -6.60 27.01 -2.30
N ASN A 5 -6.19 27.50 -3.46
CA ASN A 5 -6.14 26.74 -4.70
C ASN A 5 -5.05 25.64 -4.60
N MET A 6 -5.47 24.40 -4.35
CA MET A 6 -4.60 23.23 -4.10
C MET A 6 -3.79 22.74 -5.33
N ASN A 7 -3.91 23.41 -6.50
CA ASN A 7 -3.33 22.94 -7.77
C ASN A 7 -2.27 23.87 -8.37
N GLU A 8 -1.85 24.92 -7.66
CA GLU A 8 -0.76 25.78 -8.12
C GLU A 8 0.61 25.10 -7.91
N PRO A 9 1.57 25.28 -8.85
CA PRO A 9 2.87 24.61 -8.78
C PRO A 9 3.65 24.96 -7.50
N GLU A 10 3.49 26.18 -6.99
CA GLU A 10 4.12 26.67 -5.76
C GLU A 10 3.64 25.90 -4.51
N ASN A 11 2.34 25.57 -4.47
CA ASN A 11 1.72 24.79 -3.39
C ASN A 11 2.21 23.32 -3.38
N ILE A 12 2.55 22.77 -4.56
CA ILE A 12 3.08 21.41 -4.67
C ILE A 12 4.50 21.33 -4.09
N SER A 13 5.37 22.30 -4.40
CA SER A 13 6.72 22.36 -3.85
C SER A 13 6.73 22.55 -2.34
N GLU A 14 5.87 23.43 -1.82
CA GLU A 14 5.73 23.66 -0.38
C GLU A 14 5.26 22.39 0.33
N SER A 15 4.21 21.74 -0.20
CA SER A 15 3.70 20.48 0.33
C SER A 15 4.75 19.35 0.29
N MET A 16 5.60 19.31 -0.74
CA MET A 16 6.69 18.36 -0.85
C MET A 16 7.76 18.61 0.22
N GLN A 17 8.19 19.86 0.38
CA GLN A 17 9.17 20.23 1.38
C GLN A 17 8.65 19.93 2.79
N HIS A 18 7.41 20.34 3.09
CA HIS A 18 6.81 20.10 4.39
C HIS A 18 6.69 18.61 4.72
N LEU A 19 6.29 17.77 3.74
CA LEU A 19 6.26 16.32 3.93
C LEU A 19 7.66 15.75 4.23
N LYS A 20 8.71 16.22 3.56
CA LYS A 20 10.09 15.79 3.82
C LYS A 20 10.54 16.19 5.23
N GLU A 21 10.20 17.39 5.69
CA GLU A 21 10.48 17.86 7.05
C GLU A 21 9.81 16.96 8.09
N LEU A 22 8.53 16.65 7.92
CA LEU A 22 7.80 15.73 8.80
C LEU A 22 8.44 14.33 8.85
N ILE A 23 8.90 13.81 7.70
CA ILE A 23 9.60 12.52 7.62
C ILE A 23 10.97 12.59 8.29
N CYS A 24 11.73 13.68 8.13
CA CYS A 24 13.01 13.87 8.81
C CYS A 24 12.87 13.96 10.33
N GLY A 25 11.74 14.50 10.82
CA GLY A 25 11.45 14.60 12.26
C GLY A 25 11.01 13.30 12.91
N ASP A 26 10.72 12.24 12.15
CA ASP A 26 10.31 10.93 12.67
C ASP A 26 11.42 9.89 12.51
N GLU A 27 12.27 9.76 13.53
CA GLU A 27 13.41 8.84 13.54
C GLU A 27 13.00 7.36 13.47
N SER A 28 11.75 7.04 13.81
CA SER A 28 11.22 5.66 13.74
C SER A 28 10.87 5.23 12.31
N LEU A 29 10.82 6.17 11.38
CA LEU A 29 10.34 5.97 10.02
C LEU A 29 11.50 5.94 9.02
N ASP A 30 11.94 4.73 8.67
CA ASP A 30 12.86 4.53 7.55
C ASP A 30 12.14 4.68 6.21
N CYS A 31 11.96 5.93 5.77
CA CYS A 31 11.30 6.29 4.51
C CYS A 31 12.27 6.93 3.52
N PRO A 32 12.29 6.46 2.25
CA PRO A 32 12.98 7.14 1.16
C PRO A 32 12.43 8.56 0.97
N LYS A 33 13.34 9.51 0.75
CA LYS A 33 13.01 10.94 0.58
C LYS A 33 12.95 11.38 -0.90
N ASP A 34 12.89 10.40 -1.81
CA ASP A 34 12.77 10.64 -3.25
C ASP A 34 11.42 11.27 -3.62
N ASP A 35 11.46 12.35 -4.38
CA ASP A 35 10.28 13.13 -4.74
C ASP A 35 9.26 12.29 -5.51
N ARG A 36 9.71 11.41 -6.42
CA ARG A 36 8.80 10.57 -7.21
C ARG A 36 8.09 9.54 -6.33
N PHE A 37 8.77 9.04 -5.30
CA PHE A 37 8.17 8.17 -4.29
C PHE A 37 7.13 8.94 -3.45
N LEU A 38 7.50 10.10 -2.89
CA LEU A 38 6.66 10.90 -2.01
C LEU A 38 5.45 11.52 -2.71
N LEU A 39 5.57 11.89 -3.99
CA LEU A 39 4.48 12.42 -4.81
C LEU A 39 3.23 11.52 -4.83
N LYS A 40 3.40 10.21 -4.70
CA LYS A 40 2.27 9.26 -4.68
C LYS A 40 1.35 9.51 -3.48
N PHE A 41 1.94 9.80 -2.32
CA PHE A 41 1.21 10.07 -1.08
C PHE A 41 0.54 11.44 -1.10
N LEU A 42 1.25 12.46 -1.61
CA LEU A 42 0.70 13.80 -1.78
C LEU A 42 -0.50 13.80 -2.73
N ARG A 43 -0.39 13.16 -3.91
CA ARG A 43 -1.50 13.04 -4.86
C ARG A 43 -2.73 12.37 -4.24
N ALA A 44 -2.52 11.30 -3.47
CA ALA A 44 -3.60 10.58 -2.79
C ALA A 44 -4.30 11.41 -1.70
N ARG A 45 -3.71 12.54 -1.28
CA ARG A 45 -4.22 13.43 -0.23
C ARG A 45 -4.41 14.87 -0.69
N LYS A 46 -4.48 15.09 -2.01
CA LYS A 46 -4.66 16.44 -2.61
C LYS A 46 -3.62 17.43 -2.07
N TYR A 47 -2.36 16.98 -2.00
CA TYR A 47 -1.20 17.73 -1.51
C TYR A 47 -1.25 18.18 -0.04
N LYS A 48 -2.19 17.68 0.78
CA LYS A 48 -2.15 17.92 2.23
C LYS A 48 -1.03 17.12 2.90
N ALA A 49 0.09 17.78 3.19
CA ALA A 49 1.31 17.17 3.70
C ALA A 49 1.11 16.38 5.01
N ASP A 50 0.41 16.91 6.03
CA ASP A 50 0.12 16.16 7.26
C ASP A 50 -0.68 14.87 7.02
N ALA A 51 -1.68 14.94 6.14
CA ALA A 51 -2.50 13.78 5.79
C ALA A 51 -1.70 12.76 4.97
N ALA A 52 -0.78 13.23 4.12
CA ALA A 52 0.15 12.39 3.40
C ALA A 52 1.13 11.71 4.36
N PHE A 53 1.71 12.43 5.32
CA PHE A 53 2.61 11.91 6.33
C PHE A 53 1.97 10.77 7.14
N LYS A 54 0.73 10.97 7.65
CA LYS A 54 -0.03 9.89 8.31
C LYS A 54 -0.25 8.66 7.41
N THR A 55 -0.34 8.86 6.10
CA THR A 55 -0.49 7.76 5.13
C THR A 55 0.85 7.04 4.90
N VAL A 56 1.97 7.77 4.89
CA VAL A 56 3.32 7.19 4.84
C VAL A 56 3.58 6.32 6.07
N GLN A 57 3.29 6.82 7.29
CA GLN A 57 3.45 6.04 8.52
C GLN A 57 2.63 4.74 8.48
N LYS A 58 1.37 4.79 8.05
CA LYS A 58 0.52 3.61 7.88
C LYS A 58 1.09 2.63 6.85
N TYR A 59 1.65 3.14 5.75
CA TYR A 59 2.25 2.32 4.70
C TYR A 59 3.44 1.52 5.23
N PHE A 60 4.37 2.15 5.94
CA PHE A 60 5.53 1.45 6.52
C PHE A 60 5.14 0.53 7.68
N LYS A 61 4.20 0.95 8.53
CA LYS A 61 3.65 0.08 9.59
C LYS A 61 3.06 -1.21 9.02
N ALA A 62 2.28 -1.13 7.94
CA ALA A 62 1.74 -2.33 7.29
C ALA A 62 2.85 -3.26 6.78
N ARG A 63 3.93 -2.72 6.20
CA ARG A 63 5.05 -3.55 5.72
C ARG A 63 5.79 -4.25 6.86
N GLN A 64 5.94 -3.58 8.01
CA GLN A 64 6.53 -4.18 9.20
C GLN A 64 5.60 -5.20 9.86
N SER A 65 4.28 -4.96 9.89
CA SER A 65 3.30 -5.87 10.52
C SER A 65 3.06 -7.17 9.75
N TYR A 66 3.35 -7.21 8.45
CA TYR A 66 3.12 -8.39 7.60
C TYR A 66 4.41 -8.86 6.91
N PRO A 67 5.43 -9.30 7.67
CA PRO A 67 6.72 -9.69 7.09
C PRO A 67 6.57 -10.86 6.12
N ALA A 68 5.64 -11.80 6.37
CA ALA A 68 5.36 -12.92 5.45
C ALA A 68 4.96 -12.49 4.02
N VAL A 69 4.47 -11.26 3.85
CA VAL A 69 4.11 -10.70 2.54
C VAL A 69 5.22 -9.79 1.98
N PHE A 70 5.91 -9.05 2.85
CA PHE A 70 6.78 -7.95 2.43
C PHE A 70 8.29 -8.20 2.62
N SER A 71 8.72 -9.28 3.27
CA SER A 71 10.14 -9.59 3.48
C SER A 71 10.87 -9.98 2.20
N ASP A 72 10.23 -10.76 1.34
CA ASP A 72 10.71 -11.11 -0.01
C ASP A 72 9.68 -10.69 -1.06
N PHE A 73 9.55 -9.37 -1.25
CA PHE A 73 8.64 -8.78 -2.24
C PHE A 73 9.23 -8.84 -3.66
N SER A 74 9.82 -9.97 -4.04
CA SER A 74 10.31 -10.24 -5.38
C SER A 74 9.30 -11.08 -6.17
N PRO A 75 9.32 -11.05 -7.52
CA PRO A 75 8.49 -11.95 -8.32
C PRO A 75 8.76 -13.44 -8.05
N SER A 76 9.95 -13.79 -7.56
CA SER A 76 10.32 -15.16 -7.19
C SER A 76 9.92 -15.55 -5.77
N GLY A 77 9.89 -14.59 -4.83
CA GLY A 77 9.61 -14.82 -3.41
C GLY A 77 8.17 -14.61 -3.01
N MET A 78 7.45 -13.76 -3.73
CA MET A 78 6.00 -13.71 -3.65
C MET A 78 5.42 -14.95 -4.32
N LEU A 79 4.23 -15.38 -3.88
CA LEU A 79 3.34 -16.29 -4.61
C LEU A 79 2.92 -15.75 -6.00
N TYR A 80 3.72 -14.91 -6.66
CA TYR A 80 3.48 -14.34 -7.98
C TYR A 80 3.30 -15.45 -9.02
N ASP A 81 4.11 -16.50 -8.99
CA ASP A 81 3.94 -17.63 -9.90
C ASP A 81 2.60 -18.34 -9.65
N THR A 82 2.28 -18.69 -8.41
CA THR A 82 1.00 -19.36 -8.08
C THR A 82 -0.23 -18.47 -8.30
N ILE A 83 -0.14 -17.17 -7.99
CA ILE A 83 -1.26 -16.21 -8.03
C ILE A 83 -1.46 -15.63 -9.43
N MET A 84 -0.39 -15.19 -10.08
CA MET A 84 -0.47 -14.49 -11.37
C MET A 84 -0.26 -15.45 -12.55
N ARG A 85 0.74 -16.33 -12.49
CA ARG A 85 1.17 -17.15 -13.64
C ARG A 85 0.34 -18.43 -13.81
N GLU A 86 0.19 -19.21 -12.75
CA GLU A 86 -0.42 -20.55 -12.80
C GLU A 86 -1.95 -20.46 -12.77
N ASN A 87 -2.51 -19.76 -11.78
CA ASN A 87 -3.95 -19.75 -11.53
C ASN A 87 -4.68 -18.52 -12.10
N LYS A 88 -3.94 -17.53 -12.64
CA LYS A 88 -4.48 -16.26 -13.18
C LYS A 88 -5.50 -15.62 -12.22
N LEU A 89 -5.24 -15.69 -10.92
CA LEU A 89 -6.13 -15.22 -9.86
C LEU A 89 -6.26 -13.71 -9.86
N LEU A 90 -5.22 -13.03 -10.34
CA LEU A 90 -5.19 -11.59 -10.53
C LEU A 90 -4.73 -11.27 -11.95
N ALA A 91 -5.45 -10.40 -12.64
CA ALA A 91 -5.09 -9.89 -13.96
C ALA A 91 -5.24 -8.37 -13.98
N VAL A 92 -4.24 -7.68 -14.53
CA VAL A 92 -4.28 -6.24 -14.75
C VAL A 92 -4.72 -5.99 -16.18
N SER A 93 -5.82 -5.25 -16.37
CA SER A 93 -6.27 -4.84 -17.70
C SER A 93 -5.25 -3.90 -18.34
N SER A 94 -4.92 -4.13 -19.61
CA SER A 94 -4.12 -3.19 -20.41
C SER A 94 -4.87 -1.88 -20.70
N LYS A 95 -6.21 -1.92 -20.67
CA LYS A 95 -7.08 -0.76 -20.85
C LYS A 95 -7.46 -0.15 -19.51
N ARG A 96 -7.50 1.18 -19.47
CA ARG A 96 -8.07 1.96 -18.37
C ARG A 96 -9.59 2.05 -18.53
N ASP A 97 -10.29 2.34 -17.43
CA ASP A 97 -11.72 2.67 -17.51
C ASP A 97 -11.97 4.09 -18.04
N ALA A 98 -13.24 4.48 -18.17
CA ALA A 98 -13.63 5.79 -18.67
C ALA A 98 -13.10 6.99 -17.84
N LEU A 99 -12.71 6.75 -16.59
CA LEU A 99 -12.13 7.75 -15.69
C LEU A 99 -10.60 7.65 -15.61
N GLY A 100 -9.96 6.82 -16.45
CA GLY A 100 -8.50 6.64 -16.48
C GLY A 100 -7.94 5.74 -15.38
N ARG A 101 -8.78 5.04 -14.62
CA ARG A 101 -8.36 4.18 -13.49
C ARG A 101 -7.81 2.85 -14.00
N ALA A 102 -6.82 2.30 -13.29
CA ALA A 102 -6.36 0.93 -13.54
C ALA A 102 -7.46 -0.06 -13.14
N VAL A 103 -7.69 -1.07 -13.96
CA VAL A 103 -8.67 -2.13 -13.68
C VAL A 103 -7.92 -3.41 -13.32
N LEU A 104 -8.11 -3.86 -12.09
CA LEU A 104 -7.61 -5.12 -11.56
C LEU A 104 -8.77 -6.11 -11.51
N LEU A 105 -8.66 -7.24 -12.20
CA LEU A 105 -9.62 -8.34 -12.13
C LEU A 105 -9.10 -9.40 -11.15
N VAL A 106 -9.95 -9.82 -10.23
CA VAL A 106 -9.65 -10.89 -9.27
C VAL A 106 -10.61 -12.04 -9.50
N LYS A 107 -10.08 -13.22 -9.83
CA LYS A 107 -10.87 -14.44 -10.06
C LYS A 107 -10.91 -15.26 -8.77
N THR A 108 -11.87 -14.96 -7.91
CA THR A 108 -12.01 -15.61 -6.59
C THR A 108 -12.53 -17.05 -6.67
N GLY A 109 -13.28 -17.41 -7.72
CA GLY A 109 -13.85 -18.76 -7.89
C GLY A 109 -12.84 -19.87 -8.26
N LEU A 110 -11.55 -19.54 -8.42
CA LEU A 110 -10.47 -20.51 -8.66
C LEU A 110 -9.53 -20.60 -7.46
N LEU A 111 -9.76 -19.82 -6.40
CA LEU A 111 -9.01 -19.99 -5.16
C LEU A 111 -9.46 -21.32 -4.55
N PRO A 112 -8.56 -22.30 -4.33
CA PRO A 112 -8.90 -23.43 -3.49
C PRO A 112 -9.26 -22.86 -2.12
N PHE A 113 -10.56 -22.87 -1.81
CA PHE A 113 -11.01 -22.69 -0.45
C PHE A 113 -10.56 -23.95 0.29
N GLU A 114 -9.38 -23.92 0.88
CA GLU A 114 -9.06 -24.88 1.92
C GLU A 114 -10.03 -24.58 3.05
N SER A 115 -11.10 -25.36 3.13
CA SER A 115 -11.85 -25.47 4.37
C SER A 115 -10.85 -25.92 5.42
N GLU A 116 -10.44 -25.02 6.31
CA GLU A 116 -9.73 -25.44 7.51
C GLU A 116 -10.64 -26.43 8.23
N GLY A 117 -10.34 -27.72 8.04
CA GLY A 117 -10.85 -28.77 8.86
C GLY A 117 -10.37 -28.53 10.28
N SER A 118 -11.32 -28.42 11.20
CA SER A 118 -11.15 -28.78 12.61
C SER A 118 -9.90 -28.22 13.30
N LEU A 119 -9.91 -26.92 13.61
CA LEU A 119 -9.20 -26.46 14.79
C LEU A 119 -9.94 -26.99 16.04
N ARG A 120 -9.75 -28.29 16.37
CA ARG A 120 -10.00 -28.76 17.73
C ARG A 120 -9.06 -27.97 18.63
N ARG A 121 -9.61 -26.96 19.31
CA ARG A 121 -9.02 -26.43 20.53
C ARG A 121 -9.11 -27.55 21.57
N GLU A 122 -8.12 -28.42 21.62
CA GLU A 122 -7.86 -29.16 22.85
C GLU A 122 -7.35 -28.13 23.86
N GLN A 123 -8.26 -27.66 24.72
CA GLN A 123 -7.90 -26.96 25.93
C GLN A 123 -7.10 -27.96 26.80
N PRO A 124 -5.89 -27.63 27.28
CA PRO A 124 -5.25 -28.46 28.29
C PRO A 124 -6.11 -28.41 29.56
N THR A 125 -6.66 -29.56 29.94
CA THR A 125 -7.25 -29.74 31.26
C THR A 125 -6.09 -29.70 32.26
N VAL A 126 -6.05 -28.63 33.06
CA VAL A 126 -5.20 -28.56 34.24
C VAL A 126 -5.85 -29.47 35.29
N ILE A 127 -5.10 -30.47 35.75
CA ILE A 127 -5.40 -31.26 36.95
C ILE A 127 -4.70 -30.59 38.12
#